data_AF-A0A5N7SPH9-F1
#
_entry.id   AF-A0A5N7SPH9-F1
#
_cell.length_a   1.000
_cell.length_b   1.000
_cell.length_c   1.000
_cell.angle_alpha   90.00
_cell.angle_beta   90.00
_cell.angle_gamma   90.00
#
_symmetry.space_group_name_H-M   'P 1'
#
loop_
_entity.id
_entity.type
_entity.pdbx_description
1 polymer ?
#
loop_
_entity_poly.entity_id
_entity_poly.type
_entity_poly.pdbx_seq_one_letter_code
_entity_poly.pdbx_strand_id
1 'polypeptide(L)'
;MATKKKSGSGSAKVLAVMRGINISDAPMYSIVDKELLPVAVTRHGIRGTQNVAKKKTDKDAEVSNIQITESAKTHPQATGMHLRFALQVTPLSRLLTACDSAEVRADIEQFLARAANSEELMELCRRYARRVFSGSFLWRNLTLAHSLDIHARCAGQTAQSLGERPFELAERGFSEYTEDEMKLARWLQSSFASQAGLGQGIEVSAKVHFSNAGAFEVYPSQMYVSGKPQGFARPLYKLNPVSPSDLNRARGDKDVHSFMDSINMGQAAIRDQKVGNAIRTIDTWYAPGNVPPIAIEPNGASLSDNEFHRRPESGNSFFDLLPGIRQLTQDLKPEGSGMQPSPDAMFVLAVFIRGGVFGDASKSGND
;
A
#
# COMPACT_ATOMS: atom_id res chain seq x y z
N MET A 1 -16.44 13.37 50.37
CA MET A 1 -15.18 13.64 49.66
C MET A 1 -15.13 12.76 48.42
N ALA A 2 -15.57 13.28 47.28
CA ALA A 2 -15.41 12.61 45.99
C ALA A 2 -14.04 12.99 45.44
N THR A 3 -13.12 12.05 45.41
CA THR A 3 -11.81 12.20 44.78
C THR A 3 -12.01 12.35 43.28
N LYS A 4 -11.86 13.59 42.79
CA LYS A 4 -11.64 13.89 41.37
C LYS A 4 -10.50 12.97 40.88
N LYS A 5 -10.80 12.05 39.95
CA LYS A 5 -9.78 11.42 39.10
C LYS A 5 -8.97 12.57 38.49
N LYS A 6 -7.67 12.63 38.82
CA LYS A 6 -6.72 13.48 38.10
C LYS A 6 -6.79 13.09 36.63
N SER A 7 -7.15 14.04 35.77
CA SER A 7 -6.94 13.95 34.33
C SER A 7 -5.45 13.64 34.10
N GLY A 8 -5.17 12.50 33.47
CA GLY A 8 -3.83 12.08 33.08
C GLY A 8 -3.16 13.10 32.16
N SER A 9 -1.83 13.01 32.13
CA SER A 9 -0.84 13.83 31.41
C SER A 9 -1.29 14.37 30.06
N GLY A 10 -0.91 15.62 29.79
CA GLY A 10 -1.34 16.39 28.61
C GLY A 10 -1.09 15.66 27.29
N SER A 11 -2.16 15.53 26.48
CA SER A 11 -2.06 15.08 25.10
C SER A 11 -1.25 16.10 24.28
N ALA A 12 -0.34 15.61 23.45
CA ALA A 12 0.35 16.43 22.46
C ALA A 12 -0.66 16.90 21.41
N LYS A 13 -0.73 18.22 21.13
CA LYS A 13 -1.63 18.74 20.10
C LYS A 13 -1.02 18.60 18.71
N VAL A 14 0.30 18.55 18.64
CA VAL A 14 1.05 18.30 17.40
C VAL A 14 1.86 17.02 17.59
N LEU A 15 1.60 16.05 16.73
CA LEU A 15 2.40 14.83 16.62
C LEU A 15 2.51 14.45 15.15
N ALA A 16 3.72 14.37 14.62
CA ALA A 16 3.97 13.98 13.24
C ALA A 16 5.11 12.96 13.14
N VAL A 17 4.87 11.95 12.34
CA VAL A 17 5.74 10.79 12.18
C VAL A 17 5.93 10.53 10.69
N MET A 18 7.18 10.46 10.23
CA MET A 18 7.45 10.13 8.83
C MET A 18 7.24 8.63 8.55
N ARG A 19 7.18 8.25 7.27
CA ARG A 19 7.03 6.84 6.89
C ARG A 19 8.27 6.04 7.25
N GLY A 20 8.06 4.89 7.89
CA GLY A 20 9.09 3.90 8.19
C GLY A 20 9.49 3.05 7.00
N ILE A 21 8.59 2.81 6.05
CA ILE A 21 8.89 2.15 4.78
C ILE A 21 8.49 3.08 3.64
N ASN A 22 9.49 3.63 2.95
CA ASN A 22 9.31 4.39 1.73
C ASN A 22 9.31 3.42 0.55
N ILE A 23 8.38 3.62 -0.39
CA ILE A 23 8.14 2.68 -1.48
C ILE A 23 8.20 3.46 -2.78
N SER A 24 8.89 2.95 -3.79
CA SER A 24 8.84 3.54 -5.12
C SER A 24 7.53 3.18 -5.83
N ASP A 25 7.16 3.94 -6.86
CA ASP A 25 6.17 3.46 -7.81
C ASP A 25 6.61 2.14 -8.44
N ALA A 26 5.63 1.35 -8.86
CA ALA A 26 5.84 0.02 -9.41
C ALA A 26 5.45 -0.02 -10.90
N PRO A 27 6.37 0.34 -11.81
CA PRO A 27 6.14 0.26 -13.26
C PRO A 27 5.83 -1.15 -13.73
N MET A 28 4.96 -1.25 -14.73
CA MET A 28 4.56 -2.49 -15.38
C MET A 28 5.27 -2.68 -16.71
N TYR A 29 5.68 -3.91 -16.98
CA TYR A 29 6.29 -4.35 -18.23
C TYR A 29 5.62 -5.63 -18.73
N SER A 30 5.52 -5.79 -20.04
CA SER A 30 5.22 -7.06 -20.68
C SER A 30 6.50 -7.89 -20.72
N ILE A 31 6.38 -9.18 -20.44
CA ILE A 31 7.47 -10.15 -20.66
C ILE A 31 7.29 -10.71 -22.07
N VAL A 32 8.19 -10.38 -22.99
CA VAL A 32 8.21 -10.90 -24.37
C VAL A 32 9.56 -11.57 -24.59
N ASP A 33 9.56 -12.88 -24.76
CA ASP A 33 10.78 -13.70 -24.76
C ASP A 33 11.65 -13.45 -23.53
N LYS A 34 12.78 -12.72 -23.70
CA LYS A 34 13.71 -12.33 -22.62
C LYS A 34 13.71 -10.83 -22.32
N GLU A 35 12.86 -10.08 -23.01
CA GLU A 35 12.78 -8.63 -22.91
C GLU A 35 11.61 -8.16 -22.05
N LEU A 36 11.78 -6.98 -21.46
CA LEU A 36 10.77 -6.29 -20.67
C LEU A 36 10.34 -5.03 -21.41
N LEU A 37 9.14 -5.06 -22.00
CA LEU A 37 8.61 -3.93 -22.76
C LEU A 37 7.65 -3.12 -21.88
N PRO A 38 7.82 -1.79 -21.71
CA PRO A 38 6.91 -0.97 -20.92
C PRO A 38 5.45 -1.14 -21.34
N VAL A 39 4.55 -1.37 -20.38
CA VAL A 39 3.10 -1.40 -20.68
C VAL A 39 2.59 0.03 -20.81
N ALA A 40 2.03 0.40 -21.96
CA ALA A 40 1.44 1.70 -22.17
C ALA A 40 0.04 1.81 -21.55
N VAL A 41 -0.28 2.98 -21.00
CA VAL A 41 -1.66 3.41 -20.78
C VAL A 41 -2.15 4.04 -22.06
N THR A 42 -3.17 3.46 -22.68
CA THR A 42 -3.78 3.97 -23.91
C THR A 42 -5.09 4.65 -23.60
N ARG A 43 -5.28 5.90 -24.07
CA ARG A 43 -6.57 6.60 -24.08
C ARG A 43 -7.29 6.32 -25.39
N HIS A 44 -8.54 5.91 -25.32
CA HIS A 44 -9.35 5.56 -26.49
C HIS A 44 -10.84 5.75 -26.22
N GLY A 45 -11.64 5.75 -27.29
CA GLY A 45 -13.09 5.78 -27.22
C GLY A 45 -13.70 4.38 -27.09
N ILE A 46 -14.74 4.25 -26.27
CA ILE A 46 -15.55 3.05 -26.16
C ILE A 46 -17.03 3.41 -26.32
N ARG A 47 -17.81 2.46 -26.85
CA ARG A 47 -19.27 2.53 -26.89
C ARG A 47 -19.83 1.48 -25.96
N GLY A 48 -20.27 1.91 -24.78
CA GLY A 48 -20.95 1.05 -23.80
C GLY A 48 -22.47 1.10 -23.94
N THR A 49 -23.15 0.33 -23.10
CA THR A 49 -24.60 0.41 -22.91
C THR A 49 -24.93 1.18 -21.63
N GLN A 50 -26.10 1.83 -21.61
CA GLN A 50 -26.63 2.47 -20.41
C GLN A 50 -27.21 1.41 -19.45
N ASN A 51 -26.50 1.13 -18.35
CA ASN A 51 -26.88 0.10 -17.38
C ASN A 51 -27.25 0.66 -15.99
N VAL A 52 -27.39 2.00 -15.86
CA VAL A 52 -27.80 2.64 -14.60
C VAL A 52 -29.32 2.68 -14.51
N ALA A 53 -29.88 2.22 -13.38
CA ALA A 53 -31.30 2.35 -13.09
C ALA A 53 -31.68 3.84 -12.96
N LYS A 54 -32.19 4.45 -14.04
CA LYS A 54 -32.83 5.77 -13.99
C LYS A 54 -34.20 5.65 -13.29
N LYS A 55 -34.64 6.72 -12.62
CA LYS A 55 -36.03 6.84 -12.14
C LYS A 55 -36.99 6.69 -13.34
N LYS A 56 -38.15 6.08 -13.08
CA LYS A 56 -39.16 5.46 -13.98
C LYS A 56 -39.78 6.30 -15.13
N THR A 57 -39.18 7.38 -15.63
CA THR A 57 -39.86 8.34 -16.53
C THR A 57 -39.18 8.64 -17.86
N ASP A 58 -38.18 7.88 -18.29
CA ASP A 58 -37.45 8.18 -19.53
C ASP A 58 -37.80 7.16 -20.63
N LYS A 59 -38.92 7.40 -21.34
CA LYS A 59 -39.35 6.55 -22.47
C LYS A 59 -38.42 6.67 -23.69
N ASP A 60 -37.55 7.68 -23.71
CA ASP A 60 -36.58 7.99 -24.77
C ASP A 60 -35.12 7.80 -24.32
N ALA A 61 -34.87 6.94 -23.33
CA ALA A 61 -33.51 6.70 -22.85
C ALA A 61 -32.60 6.14 -23.95
N GLU A 62 -31.61 6.93 -24.39
CA GLU A 62 -30.59 6.48 -25.32
C GLU A 62 -29.81 5.29 -24.71
N VAL A 63 -29.87 4.14 -25.40
CA VAL A 63 -29.21 2.89 -24.96
C VAL A 63 -27.68 3.01 -25.06
N SER A 64 -27.21 3.83 -26.00
CA SER A 64 -25.79 4.05 -26.30
C SER A 64 -25.14 4.98 -25.29
N ASN A 65 -23.98 4.59 -24.77
CA ASN A 65 -23.18 5.39 -23.86
C ASN A 65 -21.74 5.48 -24.37
N ILE A 66 -21.46 6.49 -25.18
CA ILE A 66 -20.13 6.74 -25.75
C ILE A 66 -19.27 7.44 -24.70
N GLN A 67 -18.10 6.89 -24.43
CA GLN A 67 -17.19 7.40 -23.42
C GLN A 67 -15.75 7.34 -23.91
N ILE A 68 -14.92 8.22 -23.38
CA ILE A 68 -13.46 8.10 -23.47
C ILE A 68 -12.98 7.44 -22.18
N THR A 69 -12.05 6.50 -22.31
CA THR A 69 -11.46 5.80 -21.18
C THR A 69 -9.96 5.62 -21.37
N GLU A 70 -9.31 5.10 -20.33
CA GLU A 70 -7.93 4.62 -20.42
C GLU A 70 -7.86 3.15 -20.02
N SER A 71 -7.02 2.39 -20.73
CA SER A 71 -6.73 0.98 -20.45
C SER A 71 -5.24 0.70 -20.61
N ALA A 72 -4.74 -0.34 -19.97
CA ALA A 72 -3.38 -0.83 -20.15
C ALA A 72 -3.45 -2.31 -20.57
N LYS A 73 -2.76 -2.69 -21.64
CA LYS A 73 -2.71 -4.08 -22.11
C LYS A 73 -1.27 -4.51 -22.36
N THR A 74 -0.94 -5.76 -22.08
CA THR A 74 0.38 -6.32 -22.43
C THR A 74 0.56 -6.42 -23.94
N HIS A 75 1.80 -6.62 -24.36
CA HIS A 75 2.15 -6.89 -25.76
C HIS A 75 1.42 -8.14 -26.29
N PRO A 76 1.04 -8.21 -27.57
CA PRO A 76 0.34 -9.38 -28.15
C PRO A 76 1.07 -10.72 -28.00
N GLN A 77 2.40 -10.69 -27.88
CA GLN A 77 3.24 -11.88 -27.66
C GLN A 77 3.67 -12.04 -26.20
N ALA A 78 3.10 -11.26 -25.28
CA ALA A 78 3.52 -11.30 -23.89
C ALA A 78 3.12 -12.63 -23.24
N THR A 79 4.09 -13.32 -22.64
CA THR A 79 3.87 -14.52 -21.83
C THR A 79 3.57 -14.21 -20.37
N GLY A 80 3.67 -12.94 -19.99
CA GLY A 80 3.47 -12.49 -18.62
C GLY A 80 3.62 -10.97 -18.46
N MET A 81 3.54 -10.54 -17.21
CA MET A 81 3.79 -9.17 -16.78
C MET A 81 4.89 -9.16 -15.72
N HIS A 82 5.77 -8.17 -15.79
CA HIS A 82 6.76 -7.89 -14.76
C HIS A 82 6.45 -6.56 -14.08
N LEU A 83 6.64 -6.52 -12.76
CA LEU A 83 6.53 -5.31 -11.96
C LEU A 83 7.67 -5.27 -10.95
N ARG A 84 8.25 -4.09 -10.74
CA ARG A 84 9.36 -3.87 -9.81
C ARG A 84 9.14 -2.61 -8.98
N PHE A 85 9.50 -2.66 -7.71
CA PHE A 85 9.58 -1.49 -6.85
C PHE A 85 10.72 -1.64 -5.83
N ALA A 86 11.09 -0.56 -5.17
CA ALA A 86 12.06 -0.56 -4.09
C ALA A 86 11.41 -0.21 -2.76
N LEU A 87 11.92 -0.82 -1.68
CA LEU A 87 11.63 -0.45 -0.30
C LEU A 87 12.87 0.25 0.28
N GLN A 88 12.68 1.40 0.89
CA GLN A 88 13.70 2.13 1.62
C GLN A 88 13.23 2.39 3.05
N VAL A 89 13.90 1.76 4.01
CA VAL A 89 13.49 1.75 5.41
C VAL A 89 14.13 2.93 6.16
N THR A 90 13.29 3.67 6.86
CA THR A 90 13.70 4.72 7.81
C THR A 90 13.89 4.08 9.19
N PRO A 91 15.02 4.31 9.87
CA PRO A 91 15.20 3.85 11.25
C PRO A 91 14.10 4.31 12.20
N LEU A 92 13.74 3.47 13.18
CA LEU A 92 12.71 3.80 14.17
C LEU A 92 13.05 5.08 14.95
N SER A 93 14.33 5.27 15.29
CA SER A 93 14.85 6.45 15.99
C SER A 93 14.65 7.77 15.23
N ARG A 94 14.31 7.72 13.94
CA ARG A 94 14.11 8.90 13.08
C ARG A 94 12.66 9.13 12.67
N LEU A 95 11.73 8.28 13.11
CA LEU A 95 10.33 8.40 12.68
C LEU A 95 9.65 9.62 13.26
N LEU A 96 9.91 9.96 14.53
CA LEU A 96 9.29 11.11 15.18
C LEU A 96 9.88 12.41 14.62
N THR A 97 9.06 13.18 13.90
CA THR A 97 9.50 14.42 13.23
C THR A 97 9.03 15.68 13.94
N ALA A 98 7.86 15.65 14.56
CA ALA A 98 7.35 16.75 15.37
C ALA A 98 6.55 16.22 16.56
N CYS A 99 6.74 16.83 17.72
CA CYS A 99 5.92 16.65 18.91
C CYS A 99 6.01 17.92 19.77
N ASP A 100 4.89 18.52 20.16
CA ASP A 100 4.85 19.76 20.94
C ASP A 100 4.93 19.55 22.46
N SER A 101 4.90 18.30 22.93
CA SER A 101 5.10 17.93 24.34
C SER A 101 6.42 17.20 24.53
N ALA A 102 7.32 17.73 25.36
CA ALA A 102 8.62 17.12 25.64
C ALA A 102 8.49 15.78 26.38
N GLU A 103 7.50 15.65 27.27
CA GLU A 103 7.23 14.40 27.99
C GLU A 103 6.75 13.31 27.03
N VAL A 104 5.75 13.62 26.20
CA VAL A 104 5.20 12.67 25.21
C VAL A 104 6.26 12.28 24.19
N ARG A 105 7.10 13.24 23.76
CA ARG A 105 8.25 12.97 22.88
C ARG A 105 9.17 11.93 23.49
N ALA A 106 9.60 12.13 24.74
CA ALA A 106 10.52 11.22 25.41
C ALA A 106 9.92 9.81 25.55
N ASP A 107 8.62 9.72 25.89
CA ASP A 107 7.92 8.44 25.99
C ASP A 107 7.85 7.69 24.64
N ILE A 108 7.54 8.41 23.53
CA ILE A 108 7.53 7.83 22.18
C ILE A 108 8.94 7.41 21.73
N GLU A 109 9.94 8.25 21.95
CA GLU A 109 11.32 7.94 21.61
C GLU A 109 11.83 6.71 22.37
N GLN A 110 11.48 6.58 23.66
CA GLN A 110 11.79 5.41 24.46
C GLN A 110 11.10 4.14 23.92
N PHE A 111 9.82 4.24 23.56
CA PHE A 111 9.08 3.14 22.94
C PHE A 111 9.76 2.67 21.64
N LEU A 112 10.06 3.60 20.73
CA LEU A 112 10.70 3.31 19.44
C LEU A 112 12.11 2.74 19.61
N ALA A 113 12.89 3.25 20.56
CA ALA A 113 14.22 2.75 20.87
C ALA A 113 14.18 1.31 21.39
N ARG A 114 13.22 0.96 22.25
CA ARG A 114 13.05 -0.41 22.76
C ARG A 114 12.49 -1.35 21.70
N ALA A 115 11.56 -0.87 20.86
CA ALA A 115 10.97 -1.64 19.78
C ALA A 115 11.99 -2.09 18.72
N ALA A 116 13.09 -1.36 18.54
CA ALA A 116 14.14 -1.68 17.57
C ALA A 116 14.70 -3.11 17.68
N ASN A 117 14.71 -3.70 18.88
CA ASN A 117 15.21 -5.05 19.15
C ASN A 117 14.15 -5.95 19.78
N SER A 118 12.88 -5.70 19.47
CA SER A 118 11.76 -6.42 20.08
C SER A 118 11.16 -7.48 19.15
N GLU A 119 10.53 -8.49 19.76
CA GLU A 119 9.79 -9.53 19.05
C GLU A 119 8.60 -8.93 18.29
N GLU A 120 7.99 -7.84 18.79
CA GLU A 120 6.93 -7.12 18.09
C GLU A 120 7.41 -6.58 16.74
N LEU A 121 8.57 -5.93 16.69
CA LEU A 121 9.12 -5.45 15.42
C LEU A 121 9.47 -6.61 14.48
N MET A 122 10.07 -7.68 15.01
CA MET A 122 10.40 -8.85 14.22
C MET A 122 9.13 -9.46 13.60
N GLU A 123 8.06 -9.65 14.40
CA GLU A 123 6.79 -10.16 13.92
C GLU A 123 6.15 -9.24 12.87
N LEU A 124 6.17 -7.92 13.04
CA LEU A 124 5.74 -6.98 11.99
C LEU A 124 6.53 -7.18 10.69
N CYS A 125 7.86 -7.34 10.78
CA CYS A 125 8.70 -7.58 9.62
C CYS A 125 8.39 -8.92 8.93
N ARG A 126 8.07 -9.98 9.69
CA ARG A 126 7.62 -11.27 9.13
C ARG A 126 6.29 -11.12 8.38
N ARG A 127 5.35 -10.37 8.95
CA ARG A 127 4.07 -10.07 8.30
C ARG A 127 4.24 -9.25 7.02
N TYR A 128 5.10 -8.23 7.02
CA TYR A 128 5.43 -7.48 5.80
C TYR A 128 6.06 -8.39 4.74
N ALA A 129 6.97 -9.28 5.14
CA ALA A 129 7.57 -10.25 4.22
C ALA A 129 6.53 -11.21 3.63
N ARG A 130 5.59 -11.74 4.43
CA ARG A 130 4.44 -12.54 3.98
C ARG A 130 3.58 -11.79 2.96
N ARG A 131 3.34 -10.50 3.15
CA ARG A 131 2.59 -9.67 2.19
C ARG A 131 3.35 -9.43 0.89
N VAL A 132 4.67 -9.31 0.95
CA VAL A 132 5.53 -9.25 -0.25
C VAL A 132 5.52 -10.59 -0.98
N PHE A 133 5.81 -11.69 -0.31
CA PHE A 133 5.97 -12.99 -0.95
C PHE A 133 4.67 -13.70 -1.33
N SER A 134 3.52 -13.22 -0.87
CA SER A 134 2.19 -13.60 -1.39
C SER A 134 1.76 -12.79 -2.61
N GLY A 135 2.55 -11.79 -3.04
CA GLY A 135 2.22 -10.96 -4.20
C GLY A 135 1.05 -10.01 -4.00
N SER A 136 0.67 -9.73 -2.75
CA SER A 136 -0.52 -8.91 -2.45
C SER A 136 -0.52 -7.51 -3.09
N PHE A 137 0.67 -6.95 -3.34
CA PHE A 137 0.85 -5.68 -4.05
C PHE A 137 0.41 -5.70 -5.52
N LEU A 138 0.17 -6.88 -6.11
CA LEU A 138 -0.36 -7.02 -7.47
C LEU A 138 -1.87 -6.68 -7.54
N TRP A 139 -2.57 -6.69 -6.40
CA TRP A 139 -4.02 -6.46 -6.32
C TRP A 139 -4.75 -7.34 -7.36
N ARG A 140 -5.58 -6.71 -8.21
CA ARG A 140 -6.34 -7.40 -9.26
C ARG A 140 -5.45 -8.13 -10.28
N ASN A 141 -4.19 -7.72 -10.47
CA ASN A 141 -3.30 -8.41 -11.41
C ASN A 141 -2.93 -9.82 -10.92
N LEU A 142 -3.07 -10.11 -9.63
CA LEU A 142 -2.83 -11.45 -9.10
C LEU A 142 -3.77 -12.49 -9.73
N THR A 143 -4.99 -12.09 -10.10
CA THR A 143 -5.96 -13.01 -10.74
C THR A 143 -5.58 -13.40 -12.17
N LEU A 144 -4.58 -12.74 -12.77
CA LEU A 144 -4.05 -13.09 -14.09
C LEU A 144 -2.91 -14.12 -13.98
N ALA A 145 -2.39 -14.35 -12.78
CA ALA A 145 -1.24 -15.21 -12.55
C ALA A 145 -1.65 -16.69 -12.67
N HIS A 146 -1.07 -17.39 -13.63
CA HIS A 146 -1.02 -18.85 -13.62
C HIS A 146 0.07 -19.33 -12.65
N SER A 147 1.22 -18.66 -12.65
CA SER A 147 2.27 -18.81 -11.65
C SER A 147 2.94 -17.46 -11.38
N LEU A 148 3.65 -17.35 -10.25
CA LEU A 148 4.20 -16.09 -9.78
C LEU A 148 5.60 -16.28 -9.19
N ASP A 149 6.56 -15.52 -9.71
CA ASP A 149 7.92 -15.48 -9.19
C ASP A 149 8.23 -14.11 -8.58
N ILE A 150 8.48 -14.08 -7.28
CA ILE A 150 8.82 -12.89 -6.52
C ILE A 150 10.24 -13.03 -5.97
N HIS A 151 11.06 -12.03 -6.23
CA HIS A 151 12.42 -11.92 -5.70
C HIS A 151 12.55 -10.61 -4.93
N ALA A 152 13.08 -10.68 -3.72
CA ALA A 152 13.57 -9.53 -2.96
C ALA A 152 15.10 -9.57 -2.92
N ARG A 153 15.75 -8.46 -3.23
CA ARG A 153 17.22 -8.34 -3.25
C ARG A 153 17.69 -7.22 -2.34
N CYS A 154 18.70 -7.51 -1.54
CA CYS A 154 19.35 -6.56 -0.63
C CYS A 154 20.82 -6.94 -0.50
N ALA A 155 21.74 -5.99 -0.62
CA ALA A 155 23.19 -6.21 -0.42
C ALA A 155 23.78 -7.39 -1.23
N GLY A 156 23.33 -7.63 -2.46
CA GLY A 156 23.76 -8.77 -3.29
C GLY A 156 23.17 -10.14 -2.89
N GLN A 157 22.37 -10.19 -1.82
CA GLN A 157 21.63 -11.38 -1.42
C GLN A 157 20.22 -11.38 -2.01
N THR A 158 19.66 -12.58 -2.24
CA THR A 158 18.30 -12.78 -2.77
C THR A 158 17.47 -13.63 -1.81
N ALA A 159 16.21 -13.23 -1.60
CA ALA A 159 15.15 -14.02 -0.99
C ALA A 159 14.00 -14.15 -2.00
N GLN A 160 13.28 -15.26 -2.02
CA GLN A 160 12.33 -15.54 -3.12
C GLN A 160 11.10 -16.39 -2.73
N SER A 161 10.05 -16.26 -3.53
CA SER A 161 8.87 -17.13 -3.53
C SER A 161 8.44 -17.36 -4.97
N LEU A 162 8.38 -18.61 -5.42
CA LEU A 162 8.32 -18.98 -6.84
C LEU A 162 7.16 -19.94 -7.14
N GLY A 163 6.70 -19.95 -8.38
CA GLY A 163 5.66 -20.87 -8.85
C GLY A 163 4.31 -20.65 -8.17
N GLU A 164 3.78 -21.70 -7.54
CA GLU A 164 2.49 -21.68 -6.83
C GLU A 164 2.62 -21.20 -5.37
N ARG A 165 3.84 -21.17 -4.83
CA ARG A 165 4.09 -20.83 -3.41
C ARG A 165 3.50 -19.49 -2.98
N PRO A 166 3.56 -18.40 -3.76
CA PRO A 166 2.90 -17.15 -3.38
C PRO A 166 1.41 -17.30 -3.07
N PHE A 167 0.70 -18.17 -3.79
CA PHE A 167 -0.73 -18.41 -3.57
C PHE A 167 -0.96 -19.17 -2.26
N GLU A 168 -0.18 -20.22 -2.00
CA GLU A 168 -0.23 -20.94 -0.72
C GLU A 168 0.05 -20.00 0.47
N LEU A 169 1.04 -19.11 0.34
CA LEU A 169 1.36 -18.15 1.39
C LEU A 169 0.20 -17.17 1.66
N ALA A 170 -0.59 -16.81 0.64
CA ALA A 170 -1.75 -15.95 0.79
C ALA A 170 -2.86 -16.58 1.66
N GLU A 171 -2.97 -17.91 1.63
CA GLU A 171 -4.00 -18.67 2.37
C GLU A 171 -3.56 -19.04 3.80
N ARG A 172 -2.26 -19.16 4.05
CA ARG A 172 -1.68 -19.60 5.34
C ARG A 172 -1.71 -18.56 6.47
N GLY A 173 -2.26 -17.35 6.25
CA GLY A 173 -2.25 -16.29 7.25
C GLY A 173 -0.83 -15.86 7.67
N PHE A 174 -0.66 -15.48 8.94
CA PHE A 174 0.59 -14.95 9.53
C PHE A 174 1.21 -15.92 10.54
N SER A 175 1.49 -17.14 10.08
CA SER A 175 2.20 -18.17 10.83
C SER A 175 3.07 -18.98 9.88
N GLU A 176 3.95 -19.81 10.44
CA GLU A 176 4.79 -20.74 9.68
C GLU A 176 5.56 -20.04 8.55
N TYR A 177 6.36 -19.05 8.94
CA TYR A 177 7.16 -18.27 8.00
C TYR A 177 8.28 -19.11 7.40
N THR A 178 8.44 -19.02 6.09
CA THR A 178 9.52 -19.66 5.34
C THR A 178 10.87 -19.03 5.62
N GLU A 179 11.95 -19.71 5.28
CA GLU A 179 13.31 -19.16 5.42
C GLU A 179 13.52 -17.87 4.61
N ASP A 180 12.95 -17.79 3.41
CA ASP A 180 12.99 -16.60 2.56
C ASP A 180 12.22 -15.42 3.17
N GLU A 181 11.06 -15.68 3.77
CA GLU A 181 10.32 -14.66 4.53
C GLU A 181 11.12 -14.16 5.72
N MET A 182 11.72 -15.07 6.48
CA MET A 182 12.58 -14.72 7.60
C MET A 182 13.81 -13.92 7.15
N LYS A 183 14.36 -14.21 5.97
CA LYS A 183 15.48 -13.46 5.39
C LYS A 183 15.09 -12.02 5.07
N LEU A 184 13.97 -11.80 4.38
CA LEU A 184 13.46 -10.45 4.12
C LEU A 184 13.09 -9.72 5.43
N ALA A 185 12.47 -10.43 6.37
CA ALA A 185 12.10 -9.87 7.66
C ALA A 185 13.32 -9.37 8.45
N ARG A 186 14.43 -10.11 8.45
CA ARG A 186 15.69 -9.68 9.08
C ARG A 186 16.31 -8.46 8.38
N TRP A 187 16.21 -8.36 7.05
CA TRP A 187 16.67 -7.16 6.33
C TRP A 187 15.86 -5.92 6.72
N LEU A 188 14.54 -6.07 6.85
CA LEU A 188 13.66 -4.98 7.31
C LEU A 188 14.00 -4.58 8.76
N GLN A 189 14.07 -5.56 9.66
CA GLN A 189 14.33 -5.32 11.08
C GLN A 189 15.70 -4.67 11.30
N SER A 190 16.76 -5.18 10.69
CA SER A 190 18.10 -4.58 10.78
C SER A 190 18.13 -3.14 10.27
N SER A 191 17.33 -2.83 9.24
CA SER A 191 17.19 -1.46 8.73
C SER A 191 16.44 -0.55 9.71
N PHE A 192 15.36 -1.05 10.33
CA PHE A 192 14.62 -0.33 11.35
C PHE A 192 15.44 -0.06 12.63
N ALA A 193 16.30 -1.01 13.01
CA ALA A 193 17.14 -0.93 14.19
C ALA A 193 18.43 -0.11 14.00
N SER A 194 18.80 0.17 12.74
CA SER A 194 20.05 0.88 12.43
C SER A 194 20.08 2.30 13.01
N GLN A 195 21.28 2.77 13.37
CA GLN A 195 21.50 4.14 13.88
C GLN A 195 22.09 5.08 12.82
N ALA A 196 22.56 4.53 11.68
CA ALA A 196 23.15 5.27 10.58
C ALA A 196 22.08 5.79 9.60
N GLY A 197 22.47 6.27 8.41
CA GLY A 197 21.57 6.79 7.36
C GLY A 197 20.46 5.80 6.93
N LEU A 198 19.68 6.16 5.91
CA LEU A 198 18.60 5.29 5.40
C LEU A 198 19.09 3.85 5.23
N GLY A 199 18.29 2.87 5.68
CA GLY A 199 18.64 1.46 5.60
C GLY A 199 18.92 1.03 4.15
N GLN A 200 19.58 -0.12 3.99
CA GLN A 200 19.89 -0.63 2.65
C GLN A 200 18.61 -0.80 1.84
N GLY A 201 18.63 -0.34 0.58
CA GLY A 201 17.48 -0.47 -0.32
C GLY A 201 17.19 -1.93 -0.65
N ILE A 202 15.92 -2.32 -0.57
CA ILE A 202 15.45 -3.66 -0.94
C ILE A 202 14.70 -3.54 -2.27
N GLU A 203 15.21 -4.18 -3.32
CA GLU A 203 14.54 -4.24 -4.63
C GLU A 203 13.61 -5.46 -4.65
N VAL A 204 12.32 -5.24 -4.92
CA VAL A 204 11.33 -6.30 -5.12
C VAL A 204 10.96 -6.39 -6.59
N SER A 205 11.06 -7.58 -7.16
CA SER A 205 10.74 -7.89 -8.55
C SER A 205 9.75 -9.05 -8.61
N ALA A 206 8.62 -8.85 -9.29
CA ALA A 206 7.57 -9.84 -9.46
C ALA A 206 7.34 -10.13 -10.95
N LYS A 207 7.41 -11.41 -11.34
CA LYS A 207 7.02 -11.89 -12.67
C LYS A 207 5.73 -12.69 -12.53
N VAL A 208 4.66 -12.14 -13.08
CA VAL A 208 3.37 -12.79 -13.25
C VAL A 208 3.41 -13.55 -14.57
N HIS A 209 3.32 -14.87 -14.53
CA HIS A 209 3.27 -15.69 -15.74
C HIS A 209 1.81 -15.98 -16.10
N PHE A 210 1.46 -15.77 -17.35
CA PHE A 210 0.13 -16.08 -17.87
C PHE A 210 0.06 -17.53 -18.33
N SER A 211 -1.15 -18.08 -18.44
CA SER A 211 -1.36 -19.42 -18.99
C SER A 211 -1.12 -19.50 -20.50
N ASN A 212 -1.26 -18.36 -21.20
CA ASN A 212 -1.08 -18.25 -22.64
C ASN A 212 -0.41 -16.91 -22.98
N ALA A 213 0.23 -16.83 -24.14
CA ALA A 213 0.70 -15.55 -24.66
C ALA A 213 -0.47 -14.70 -25.17
N GLY A 214 -0.44 -13.39 -24.94
CA GLY A 214 -1.48 -12.50 -25.44
C GLY A 214 -1.45 -11.07 -24.92
N ALA A 215 -2.27 -10.22 -25.55
CA ALA A 215 -2.54 -8.86 -25.08
C ALA A 215 -3.67 -8.87 -24.02
N PHE A 216 -3.32 -9.14 -22.77
CA PHE A 216 -4.25 -9.10 -21.64
C PHE A 216 -4.37 -7.70 -21.05
N GLU A 217 -5.58 -7.30 -20.63
CA GLU A 217 -5.74 -6.07 -19.84
C GLU A 217 -5.11 -6.26 -18.46
N VAL A 218 -4.23 -5.33 -18.09
CA VAL A 218 -3.64 -5.24 -16.77
C VAL A 218 -4.18 -4.02 -16.02
N TYR A 219 -4.02 -4.03 -14.71
CA TYR A 219 -4.73 -3.15 -13.79
C TYR A 219 -3.77 -2.27 -12.99
N PRO A 220 -3.27 -1.16 -13.58
CA PRO A 220 -2.53 -0.13 -12.84
C PRO A 220 -3.43 0.59 -11.83
N SER A 221 -2.83 1.45 -11.00
CA SER A 221 -3.60 2.32 -10.10
C SER A 221 -4.55 3.22 -10.90
N GLN A 222 -5.75 3.49 -10.37
CA GLN A 222 -6.64 4.49 -10.93
C GLN A 222 -6.30 5.86 -10.34
N MET A 223 -6.38 6.92 -11.15
CA MET A 223 -6.26 8.29 -10.66
C MET A 223 -7.61 8.81 -10.18
N TYR A 224 -7.63 9.46 -9.03
CA TYR A 224 -8.77 10.29 -8.64
C TYR A 224 -8.62 11.66 -9.31
N VAL A 225 -9.68 12.14 -9.95
CA VAL A 225 -9.74 13.46 -10.58
C VAL A 225 -11.10 14.07 -10.23
N SER A 226 -11.10 15.21 -9.55
CA SER A 226 -12.29 16.03 -9.31
C SER A 226 -12.63 16.82 -10.58
N GLY A 227 -13.92 16.98 -10.90
CA GLY A 227 -14.34 17.77 -12.06
C GLY A 227 -13.93 17.15 -13.42
N LYS A 228 -13.98 15.82 -13.54
CA LYS A 228 -13.74 15.14 -14.81
C LYS A 228 -14.67 15.68 -15.90
N PRO A 229 -14.17 15.93 -17.13
CA PRO A 229 -15.02 16.26 -18.26
C PRO A 229 -16.11 15.20 -18.44
N GLN A 230 -17.31 15.63 -18.85
CA GLN A 230 -18.39 14.73 -19.19
C GLN A 230 -17.93 13.72 -20.26
N GLY A 231 -18.31 12.46 -20.09
CA GLY A 231 -17.90 11.37 -20.97
C GLY A 231 -16.51 10.77 -20.71
N PHE A 232 -15.71 11.27 -19.76
CA PHE A 232 -14.43 10.63 -19.39
C PHE A 232 -14.55 9.72 -18.15
N ALA A 233 -14.41 8.41 -18.37
CA ALA A 233 -14.75 7.41 -17.38
C ALA A 233 -13.62 7.14 -16.36
N ARG A 234 -12.53 6.50 -16.82
CA ARG A 234 -11.51 5.88 -15.95
C ARG A 234 -10.10 6.39 -16.31
N PRO A 235 -9.58 7.43 -15.62
CA PRO A 235 -8.18 7.80 -15.72
C PRO A 235 -7.30 6.82 -14.95
N LEU A 236 -6.20 6.37 -15.56
CA LEU A 236 -5.21 5.49 -14.95
C LEU A 236 -3.98 6.27 -14.51
N TYR A 237 -3.31 5.79 -13.47
CA TYR A 237 -2.00 6.27 -13.07
C TYR A 237 -0.94 5.82 -14.06
N LYS A 238 -0.01 6.71 -14.38
CA LYS A 238 1.04 6.47 -15.34
C LYS A 238 2.29 7.27 -15.02
N LEU A 239 3.44 6.68 -15.31
CA LEU A 239 4.74 7.36 -15.29
C LEU A 239 4.99 8.01 -16.64
N ASN A 240 5.78 9.09 -16.63
CA ASN A 240 6.13 9.86 -17.82
C ASN A 240 4.90 10.22 -18.67
N PRO A 241 3.89 10.89 -18.09
CA PRO A 241 2.67 11.19 -18.80
C PRO A 241 2.94 12.14 -19.98
N VAL A 242 2.21 11.96 -21.07
CA VAL A 242 2.23 12.92 -22.19
C VAL A 242 1.80 14.31 -21.71
N SER A 243 2.51 15.34 -22.16
CA SER A 243 2.23 16.72 -21.76
C SER A 243 0.86 17.20 -22.28
N PRO A 244 0.17 18.12 -21.58
CA PRO A 244 -1.09 18.68 -22.08
C PRO A 244 -0.95 19.34 -23.47
N SER A 245 0.18 19.99 -23.75
CA SER A 245 0.47 20.58 -25.07
C SER A 245 0.58 19.52 -26.16
N ASP A 246 1.29 18.42 -25.90
CA ASP A 246 1.41 17.32 -26.85
C ASP A 246 0.08 16.63 -27.09
N LEU A 247 -0.70 16.44 -26.03
CA LEU A 247 -2.05 15.89 -26.13
C LEU A 247 -2.99 16.78 -26.93
N ASN A 248 -2.94 18.10 -26.73
CA ASN A 248 -3.76 19.05 -27.47
C ASN A 248 -3.39 19.10 -28.94
N ARG A 249 -2.09 19.03 -29.27
CA ARG A 249 -1.62 18.89 -30.65
C ARG A 249 -2.15 17.62 -31.30
N ALA A 250 -2.10 16.48 -30.61
CA ALA A 250 -2.65 15.21 -31.12
C ALA A 250 -4.18 15.24 -31.32
N ARG A 251 -4.92 16.02 -30.52
CA ARG A 251 -6.39 16.16 -30.63
C ARG A 251 -6.86 17.19 -31.64
N GLY A 252 -6.07 18.23 -31.87
CA GLY A 252 -6.38 19.30 -32.83
C GLY A 252 -6.11 18.90 -34.28
N ASP A 253 -5.54 17.71 -34.48
CA ASP A 253 -5.23 17.19 -35.80
C ASP A 253 -6.53 16.79 -36.53
N LYS A 254 -6.87 17.58 -37.55
CA LYS A 254 -8.03 17.34 -38.42
C LYS A 254 -7.64 16.57 -39.68
N ASP A 255 -6.36 16.32 -39.88
CA ASP A 255 -5.89 15.52 -41.00
C ASP A 255 -6.14 14.03 -40.67
N VAL A 256 -6.92 13.38 -41.53
CA VAL A 256 -7.23 11.95 -41.41
C VAL A 256 -5.96 11.09 -41.49
N HIS A 257 -4.89 11.59 -42.10
CA HIS A 257 -3.63 10.88 -42.24
C HIS A 257 -2.78 10.90 -40.96
N SER A 258 -3.03 11.83 -40.03
CA SER A 258 -2.30 11.92 -38.75
C SER A 258 -3.21 11.84 -37.52
N PHE A 259 -4.53 11.71 -37.73
CA PHE A 259 -5.50 11.41 -36.68
C PHE A 259 -5.15 10.11 -35.94
N MET A 260 -5.07 10.19 -34.61
CA MET A 260 -4.86 9.03 -33.75
C MET A 260 -6.17 8.67 -33.02
N ASP A 261 -6.73 7.51 -33.33
CA ASP A 261 -7.92 6.96 -32.66
C ASP A 261 -7.64 6.59 -31.18
N SER A 262 -6.37 6.34 -30.88
CA SER A 262 -5.85 5.90 -29.60
C SER A 262 -4.53 6.59 -29.30
N ILE A 263 -4.36 7.07 -28.06
CA ILE A 263 -3.22 7.89 -27.67
C ILE A 263 -2.47 7.17 -26.54
N ASN A 264 -1.17 6.94 -26.72
CA ASN A 264 -0.29 6.50 -25.63
C ASN A 264 -0.13 7.65 -24.64
N MET A 265 -0.53 7.42 -23.39
CA MET A 265 -0.56 8.43 -22.35
C MET A 265 0.65 8.37 -21.41
N GLY A 266 1.51 7.35 -21.50
CA GLY A 266 2.60 7.08 -20.56
C GLY A 266 2.64 5.61 -20.11
N GLN A 267 3.58 5.26 -19.24
CA GLN A 267 3.77 3.89 -18.77
C GLN A 267 2.85 3.55 -17.59
N ALA A 268 2.14 2.42 -17.65
CA ALA A 268 1.30 1.91 -16.57
C ALA A 268 2.12 1.58 -15.31
N ALA A 269 1.59 1.94 -14.13
CA ALA A 269 2.23 1.63 -12.85
C ALA A 269 1.20 1.44 -11.72
N ILE A 270 1.58 0.68 -10.69
CA ILE A 270 0.92 0.74 -9.38
C ILE A 270 1.61 1.82 -8.55
N ARG A 271 0.82 2.77 -8.05
CA ARG A 271 1.30 3.90 -7.22
C ARG A 271 1.87 3.39 -5.89
N ASP A 272 2.95 4.01 -5.43
CA ASP A 272 3.63 3.76 -4.14
C ASP A 272 2.66 3.50 -2.97
N GLN A 273 1.67 4.38 -2.79
CA GLN A 273 0.71 4.30 -1.69
C GLN A 273 -0.15 3.03 -1.74
N LYS A 274 -0.45 2.53 -2.95
CA LYS A 274 -1.25 1.32 -3.16
C LYS A 274 -0.41 0.06 -2.95
N VAL A 275 0.87 0.09 -3.30
CA VAL A 275 1.83 -0.96 -2.91
C VAL A 275 1.99 -0.99 -1.39
N GLY A 276 2.20 0.17 -0.77
CA GLY A 276 2.34 0.30 0.68
C GLY A 276 1.11 -0.14 1.46
N ASN A 277 -0.09 0.19 0.98
CA ASN A 277 -1.33 -0.29 1.58
C ASN A 277 -1.39 -1.83 1.59
N ALA A 278 -1.05 -2.49 0.48
CA ALA A 278 -1.04 -3.96 0.41
C ALA A 278 -0.02 -4.60 1.37
N ILE A 279 1.18 -4.01 1.48
CA ILE A 279 2.24 -4.49 2.37
C ILE A 279 1.84 -4.33 3.84
N ARG A 280 1.19 -3.21 4.21
CA ARG A 280 0.72 -2.99 5.59
C ARG A 280 -0.67 -3.55 5.90
N THR A 281 -1.22 -4.39 5.02
CA THR A 281 -2.46 -5.16 5.29
C THR A 281 -2.12 -6.36 6.15
N ILE A 282 -1.94 -6.11 7.44
CA ILE A 282 -1.43 -7.07 8.42
C ILE A 282 -2.15 -7.04 9.78
N ASP A 283 -3.09 -6.10 9.99
CA ASP A 283 -3.81 -5.98 11.25
C ASP A 283 -4.86 -7.08 11.36
N THR A 284 -4.59 -8.06 12.21
CA THR A 284 -5.52 -9.14 12.56
C THR A 284 -5.91 -9.07 14.04
N TRP A 285 -5.71 -7.93 14.68
CA TRP A 285 -5.84 -7.76 16.12
C TRP A 285 -6.96 -6.79 16.51
N TYR A 286 -7.79 -6.38 15.56
CA TYR A 286 -8.85 -5.40 15.77
C TYR A 286 -10.12 -6.00 16.37
N ALA A 287 -10.26 -7.33 16.31
CA ALA A 287 -11.38 -8.09 16.87
C ALA A 287 -10.91 -9.49 17.30
N PRO A 288 -11.60 -10.15 18.25
CA PRO A 288 -11.24 -11.49 18.69
C PRO A 288 -11.49 -12.54 17.60
N GLY A 289 -10.73 -13.64 17.64
CA GLY A 289 -10.86 -14.76 16.71
C GLY A 289 -10.05 -14.60 15.42
N ASN A 290 -10.32 -15.45 14.43
CA ASN A 290 -9.64 -15.42 13.14
C ASN A 290 -10.35 -14.42 12.22
N VAL A 291 -9.81 -13.21 12.13
CA VAL A 291 -10.34 -12.12 11.29
C VAL A 291 -9.44 -11.87 10.08
N PRO A 292 -9.99 -11.46 8.94
CA PRO A 292 -9.18 -11.12 7.76
C PRO A 292 -8.28 -9.92 8.07
N PRO A 293 -7.06 -9.85 7.51
CA PRO A 293 -6.20 -8.72 7.76
C PRO A 293 -6.73 -7.45 7.09
N ILE A 294 -6.74 -6.35 7.85
CA ILE A 294 -6.97 -5.01 7.33
C ILE A 294 -5.65 -4.22 7.27
N ALA A 295 -5.65 -3.16 6.46
CA ALA A 295 -4.54 -2.23 6.40
C ALA A 295 -4.38 -1.51 7.74
N ILE A 296 -3.14 -1.38 8.23
CA ILE A 296 -2.84 -0.64 9.46
C ILE A 296 -3.26 0.82 9.28
N GLU A 297 -4.33 1.22 9.94
CA GLU A 297 -4.86 2.58 9.98
C GLU A 297 -5.13 2.98 11.43
N PRO A 298 -4.93 4.25 11.82
CA PRO A 298 -5.12 4.69 13.22
C PRO A 298 -6.49 4.33 13.81
N ASN A 299 -7.54 4.38 12.96
CA ASN A 299 -8.92 4.08 13.33
C ASN A 299 -9.42 2.74 12.75
N GLY A 300 -8.52 1.88 12.24
CA GLY A 300 -8.88 0.61 11.62
C GLY A 300 -9.84 0.75 10.43
N ALA A 301 -9.67 1.79 9.61
CA ALA A 301 -10.54 2.05 8.47
C ALA A 301 -10.37 0.99 7.38
N SER A 302 -11.48 0.34 7.00
CA SER A 302 -11.53 -0.67 5.95
C SER A 302 -12.52 -0.23 4.86
N LEU A 303 -12.01 0.03 3.65
CA LEU A 303 -12.86 0.40 2.52
C LEU A 303 -13.65 -0.79 1.96
N SER A 304 -13.12 -2.01 2.06
CA SER A 304 -13.83 -3.23 1.62
C SER A 304 -15.07 -3.47 2.47
N ASP A 305 -14.96 -3.21 3.77
CA ASP A 305 -16.01 -3.49 4.74
C ASP A 305 -16.90 -2.26 4.96
N ASN A 306 -16.45 -1.09 4.46
CA ASN A 306 -17.08 0.21 4.68
C ASN A 306 -17.26 0.53 6.18
N GLU A 307 -16.24 0.21 6.99
CA GLU A 307 -16.27 0.31 8.44
C GLU A 307 -14.95 0.83 9.03
N PHE A 308 -15.03 1.43 10.23
CA PHE A 308 -13.92 1.67 11.13
C PHE A 308 -13.92 0.59 12.24
N HIS A 309 -12.96 -0.33 12.20
CA HIS A 309 -12.83 -1.45 13.14
C HIS A 309 -12.24 -1.05 14.50
N ARG A 310 -11.55 0.09 14.57
CA ARG A 310 -10.93 0.62 15.79
C ARG A 310 -11.38 2.08 15.99
N ARG A 311 -12.66 2.29 16.27
CA ARG A 311 -13.21 3.65 16.41
C ARG A 311 -12.55 4.35 17.60
N PRO A 312 -12.29 5.66 17.55
CA PRO A 312 -11.94 6.40 18.75
C PRO A 312 -12.98 6.12 19.85
N GLU A 313 -12.53 5.98 21.10
CA GLU A 313 -13.35 5.63 22.26
C GLU A 313 -13.83 4.17 22.33
N SER A 314 -13.46 3.29 21.37
CA SER A 314 -13.67 1.84 21.52
C SER A 314 -12.58 1.14 22.34
N GLY A 315 -11.55 1.87 22.76
CA GLY A 315 -10.49 1.38 23.65
C GLY A 315 -9.35 0.64 22.94
N ASN A 316 -9.39 0.56 21.62
CA ASN A 316 -8.41 -0.18 20.80
C ASN A 316 -7.97 0.58 19.54
N SER A 317 -8.34 1.87 19.40
CA SER A 317 -7.78 2.76 18.37
C SER A 317 -6.39 3.24 18.74
N PHE A 318 -5.65 3.77 17.77
CA PHE A 318 -4.33 4.35 18.05
C PHE A 318 -4.43 5.48 19.08
N PHE A 319 -5.48 6.28 19.02
CA PHE A 319 -5.71 7.41 19.92
C PHE A 319 -6.09 6.95 21.34
N ASP A 320 -6.73 5.79 21.48
CA ASP A 320 -7.05 5.20 22.80
C ASP A 320 -5.80 4.57 23.45
N LEU A 321 -4.93 3.98 22.64
CA LEU A 321 -3.74 3.24 23.10
C LEU A 321 -2.53 4.14 23.35
N LEU A 322 -2.35 5.23 22.58
CA LEU A 322 -1.20 6.12 22.68
C LEU A 322 -0.99 6.73 24.09
N PRO A 323 -2.02 7.15 24.84
CA PRO A 323 -1.85 7.59 26.23
C PRO A 323 -1.21 6.53 27.15
N GLY A 324 -1.34 5.24 26.80
CA GLY A 324 -0.75 4.10 27.51
C GLY A 324 0.66 3.73 27.07
N ILE A 325 1.35 4.56 26.26
CA ILE A 325 2.63 4.19 25.62
C ILE A 325 3.74 3.74 26.59
N ARG A 326 3.77 4.27 27.82
CA ARG A 326 4.71 3.79 28.86
C ARG A 326 4.48 2.32 29.23
N GLN A 327 3.22 1.91 29.33
CA GLN A 327 2.87 0.51 29.57
C GLN A 327 3.20 -0.34 28.34
N LEU A 328 2.83 0.12 27.15
CA LEU A 328 3.17 -0.57 25.89
C LEU A 328 4.69 -0.78 25.75
N THR A 329 5.50 0.17 26.19
CA THR A 329 6.97 0.05 26.22
C THR A 329 7.43 -1.09 27.13
N GLN A 330 6.77 -1.30 28.28
CA GLN A 330 7.07 -2.41 29.18
C GLN A 330 6.61 -3.75 28.62
N ASP A 331 5.53 -3.73 27.83
CA ASP A 331 4.95 -4.93 27.23
C ASP A 331 5.82 -5.50 26.11
N LEU A 332 6.67 -4.67 25.47
CA LEU A 332 7.63 -5.10 24.43
C LEU A 332 8.52 -6.26 24.91
N LYS A 333 8.53 -7.34 24.14
CA LYS A 333 9.32 -8.55 24.42
C LYS A 333 10.67 -8.50 23.69
N PRO A 334 11.79 -8.91 24.31
CA PRO A 334 13.04 -9.07 23.59
C PRO A 334 12.88 -10.05 22.42
N GLU A 335 13.48 -9.75 21.27
CA GLU A 335 13.50 -10.68 20.14
C GLU A 335 14.07 -12.04 20.55
N GLY A 336 13.44 -13.13 20.10
CA GLY A 336 13.94 -14.48 20.34
C GLY A 336 13.73 -14.99 21.76
N SER A 337 13.01 -14.24 22.61
CA SER A 337 12.71 -14.68 23.98
C SER A 337 11.67 -15.80 24.07
N GLY A 338 11.02 -16.18 22.95
CA GLY A 338 9.92 -17.14 22.90
C GLY A 338 8.61 -16.64 23.53
N MET A 339 8.56 -15.38 23.96
CA MET A 339 7.34 -14.77 24.51
C MET A 339 6.44 -14.29 23.37
N GLN A 340 5.12 -14.38 23.58
CA GLN A 340 4.17 -13.86 22.61
C GLN A 340 4.21 -12.32 22.57
N PRO A 341 4.32 -11.70 21.39
CA PRO A 341 4.35 -10.26 21.24
C PRO A 341 2.99 -9.64 21.60
N SER A 342 3.00 -8.43 22.17
CA SER A 342 1.77 -7.73 22.52
C SER A 342 1.02 -7.22 21.27
N PRO A 343 -0.26 -7.61 21.04
CA PRO A 343 -1.04 -7.12 19.91
C PRO A 343 -1.18 -5.60 19.86
N ASP A 344 -1.40 -4.96 21.01
CA ASP A 344 -1.55 -3.51 21.09
C ASP A 344 -0.23 -2.77 20.82
N ALA A 345 0.87 -3.30 21.35
CA ALA A 345 2.21 -2.74 21.07
C ALA A 345 2.59 -2.91 19.59
N MET A 346 2.29 -4.07 18.99
CA MET A 346 2.47 -4.30 17.55
C MET A 346 1.63 -3.33 16.72
N PHE A 347 0.35 -3.13 17.06
CA PHE A 347 -0.52 -2.21 16.35
C PHE A 347 0.00 -0.77 16.43
N VAL A 348 0.33 -0.27 17.63
CA VAL A 348 0.87 1.08 17.83
C VAL A 348 2.20 1.27 17.09
N LEU A 349 3.11 0.30 17.16
CA LEU A 349 4.38 0.32 16.42
C LEU A 349 4.15 0.34 14.90
N ALA A 350 3.21 -0.47 14.41
CA ALA A 350 2.87 -0.49 12.99
C ALA A 350 2.25 0.83 12.51
N VAL A 351 1.46 1.52 13.35
CA VAL A 351 0.95 2.87 13.05
C VAL A 351 2.09 3.89 12.99
N PHE A 352 3.09 3.79 13.88
CA PHE A 352 4.30 4.60 13.79
C PHE A 352 5.09 4.33 12.50
N ILE A 353 5.28 3.05 12.12
CA ILE A 353 5.95 2.67 10.87
C ILE A 353 5.17 3.14 9.63
N ARG A 354 3.83 3.10 9.67
CA ARG A 354 2.98 3.69 8.60
C ARG A 354 3.27 5.19 8.45
N GLY A 355 3.49 5.89 9.56
CA GLY A 355 3.63 7.34 9.61
C GLY A 355 2.29 8.07 9.46
N GLY A 356 2.31 9.37 9.72
CA GLY A 356 1.13 10.22 9.69
C GLY A 356 1.28 11.48 10.55
N VAL A 357 0.25 12.34 10.47
CA VAL A 357 0.06 13.47 11.38
C VAL A 357 -1.10 13.11 12.29
N PHE A 358 -0.85 13.08 13.59
CA PHE A 358 -1.76 12.60 14.64
C PHE A 358 -2.17 13.71 15.62
N GLY A 359 -1.92 14.96 15.27
CA GLY A 359 -2.34 16.11 16.07
C GLY A 359 -3.85 16.27 16.13
N ASP A 360 -4.32 16.94 17.18
CA ASP A 360 -5.73 17.29 17.33
C ASP A 360 -6.12 18.24 16.21
N ALA A 361 -7.01 17.80 15.33
CA ALA A 361 -7.62 18.69 14.36
C ALA A 361 -8.59 19.59 15.11
N SER A 362 -8.10 20.70 15.69
CA SER A 362 -8.97 21.83 15.98
C SER A 362 -9.56 22.26 14.65
N LYS A 363 -10.76 21.77 14.33
CA LYS A 363 -11.59 22.29 13.25
C LYS A 363 -11.86 23.76 13.58
N SER A 364 -11.03 24.67 13.07
CA SER A 364 -11.55 25.96 12.68
C SER A 364 -12.46 25.68 11.49
N GLY A 365 -13.75 25.51 11.76
CA GLY A 365 -14.76 25.71 10.74
C GLY A 365 -14.52 27.11 10.19
N ASN A 366 -14.20 27.20 8.90
CA ASN A 366 -14.45 28.42 8.17
C ASN A 366 -15.73 28.16 7.39
N ASP A 367 -16.69 29.02 7.69
CA ASP A 367 -17.96 29.25 7.01
C ASP A 367 -17.83 29.32 5.48
#